data_AF-A0A7W3TZX5-F1
#
_entry.id   AF-A0A7W3TZX5-F1
#
_cell.length_a   1.000
_cell.length_b   1.000
_cell.length_c   1.000
_cell.angle_alpha   90.00
_cell.angle_beta   90.00
_cell.angle_gamma   90.00
#
_symmetry.space_group_name_H-M   'P 1'
#
loop_
_entity.id
_entity.type
_entity.pdbx_description
1 polymer ?
#
loop_
_entity_poly.entity_id
_entity_poly.type
_entity_poly.pdbx_seq_one_letter_code
_entity_poly.pdbx_strand_id
1 'polypeptide(L)' 'MTPPESEAGETDVKPTSANTVDEIKSYLDKHGISYTSTMKKDELLALVK' A
#
# COMPACT_ATOMS: atom_id res chain seq x y z
N MET A 1 -2.23 27.03 -16.79
CA MET A 1 -1.97 25.59 -16.94
C MET A 1 -1.21 25.15 -15.70
N THR A 2 -1.74 24.16 -15.02
CA THR A 2 -1.36 23.60 -13.72
C THR A 2 0.10 23.16 -13.66
N PRO A 3 0.80 23.35 -12.54
CA PRO A 3 1.61 22.30 -11.96
C PRO A 3 0.75 21.58 -10.91
N PRO A 4 0.36 20.31 -11.14
CA PRO A 4 0.06 19.42 -10.05
C PRO A 4 1.42 18.95 -9.51
N GLU A 5 2.02 19.70 -8.59
CA GLU A 5 2.84 19.06 -7.56
C GLU A 5 1.80 18.62 -6.53
N SER A 6 1.21 17.43 -6.65
CA SER A 6 1.89 16.19 -6.30
C SER A 6 2.85 16.42 -5.14
N GLU A 7 2.27 16.90 -4.04
CA GLU A 7 2.58 16.40 -2.70
C GLU A 7 2.28 14.89 -2.66
N ALA A 8 2.99 14.12 -3.50
CA ALA A 8 3.34 12.75 -3.20
C ALA A 8 4.38 12.86 -2.09
N GLY A 9 3.92 13.32 -0.92
CA GLY A 9 4.51 12.93 0.33
C GLY A 9 4.52 11.42 0.25
N GLU A 10 5.71 10.90 -0.04
CA GLU A 10 6.16 9.54 0.15
C GLU A 10 6.01 9.27 1.65
N THR A 11 4.76 9.24 2.09
CA THR A 11 4.41 8.72 3.37
C THR A 11 4.46 7.23 3.09
N ASP A 12 5.63 6.63 3.30
CA ASP A 12 5.84 5.20 3.59
C ASP A 12 5.05 4.81 4.87
N VAL A 13 3.84 5.34 5.01
CA VAL A 13 2.89 5.02 6.04
C VAL A 13 2.39 3.67 5.64
N LYS A 14 2.96 2.69 6.33
CA LYS A 14 2.52 1.31 6.33
C LYS A 14 1.00 1.31 6.29
N PRO A 15 0.37 0.74 5.26
CA PRO A 15 -1.07 0.63 5.25
C PRO A 15 -1.50 -0.11 6.51
N THR A 16 -2.70 0.17 6.99
CA THR A 16 -3.25 -0.40 8.22
C THR A 16 -4.57 -1.11 7.93
N SER A 17 -5.18 -1.71 8.95
CA SER A 17 -6.54 -2.27 8.83
C SER A 17 -7.59 -1.22 8.45
N ALA A 18 -7.27 0.07 8.48
CA ALA A 18 -8.12 1.13 7.94
C ALA A 18 -8.04 1.25 6.41
N ASN A 19 -6.91 0.92 5.78
CA ASN A 19 -6.71 1.00 4.33
C ASN A 19 -7.46 -0.12 3.59
N THR A 20 -7.82 0.08 2.33
CA THR A 20 -8.45 -0.97 1.53
C THR A 20 -7.44 -2.03 1.10
N VAL A 21 -7.93 -3.19 0.65
CA VAL A 21 -7.05 -4.23 0.08
C VAL A 21 -6.24 -3.69 -1.09
N ASP A 22 -6.83 -2.80 -1.90
CA ASP A 22 -6.20 -2.21 -3.06
C ASP A 22 -5.03 -1.28 -2.67
N GLU A 23 -5.24 -0.44 -1.66
CA GLU A 23 -4.21 0.42 -1.06
C GLU A 23 -3.06 -0.41 -0.47
N ILE A 24 -3.40 -1.47 0.27
CA ILE A 24 -2.40 -2.38 0.84
C ILE A 24 -1.59 -3.02 -0.29
N LYS A 25 -2.25 -3.58 -1.31
CA LYS A 25 -1.58 -4.19 -2.46
C LYS A 25 -0.67 -3.21 -3.20
N SER A 26 -1.10 -1.98 -3.41
CA SER A 26 -0.28 -0.94 -4.03
C SER A 26 0.98 -0.64 -3.21
N TYR A 27 0.87 -0.62 -1.88
CA TYR A 27 2.04 -0.49 -1.01
C TYR A 27 2.96 -1.71 -1.13
N LEU A 28 2.42 -2.93 -1.07
CA LEU A 28 3.24 -4.13 -1.21
C LEU A 28 3.96 -4.16 -2.57
N ASP A 29 3.28 -3.79 -3.66
CA ASP A 29 3.85 -3.75 -5.01
C ASP A 29 4.97 -2.70 -5.10
N LYS A 30 4.73 -1.47 -4.58
CA LYS A 30 5.73 -0.40 -4.50
C LYS A 30 6.96 -0.81 -3.68
N HIS A 31 6.75 -1.57 -2.61
CA HIS A 31 7.82 -2.07 -1.74
C HIS A 31 8.43 -3.41 -2.21
N GLY A 32 7.96 -4.00 -3.31
CA GLY A 32 8.44 -5.30 -3.81
C GLY A 32 8.09 -6.49 -2.91
N ILE A 33 7.10 -6.34 -2.03
CA ILE A 33 6.61 -7.38 -1.14
C ILE A 33 5.69 -8.30 -1.93
N SER A 34 6.12 -9.54 -2.14
CA SER A 34 5.29 -10.55 -2.81
C SER A 34 4.13 -10.98 -1.91
N TYR A 35 2.91 -10.91 -2.44
CA TYR A 35 1.70 -11.41 -1.78
C TYR A 35 0.93 -12.36 -2.68
N THR A 36 0.13 -13.24 -2.07
CA THR A 36 -0.78 -14.08 -2.84
C THR A 36 -2.14 -13.40 -2.95
N SER A 37 -2.79 -13.49 -4.11
CA SER A 37 -4.13 -12.90 -4.26
C SER A 37 -5.22 -13.67 -3.48
N THR A 38 -4.87 -14.79 -2.84
CA THR A 38 -5.72 -15.53 -1.89
C THR A 38 -5.58 -15.03 -0.45
N MET A 39 -4.53 -14.24 -0.14
CA MET A 39 -4.38 -13.60 1.16
C MET A 39 -5.51 -12.61 1.41
N LYS A 40 -6.01 -12.62 2.65
CA LYS A 40 -7.00 -11.66 3.12
C LYS A 40 -6.34 -10.33 3.45
N LYS A 41 -7.16 -9.30 3.64
CA LYS A 41 -6.70 -7.96 4.07
C LYS A 41 -5.72 -8.02 5.24
N ASP A 42 -6.04 -8.76 6.30
CA ASP A 42 -5.16 -8.95 7.46
C ASP A 42 -3.81 -9.60 7.10
N GLU A 43 -3.81 -10.59 6.20
CA GLU A 43 -2.60 -11.30 5.79
C GLU A 43 -1.70 -10.39 4.94
N LEU A 44 -2.28 -9.64 4.01
CA LEU A 44 -1.56 -8.65 3.22
C LEU A 44 -0.96 -7.56 4.11
N LEU A 45 -1.72 -7.11 5.10
CA LEU A 45 -1.27 -6.16 6.10
C LEU A 45 -0.12 -6.71 6.95
N ALA A 46 -0.16 -7.99 7.31
CA ALA A 46 0.90 -8.64 8.09
C ALA A 46 2.24 -8.75 7.34
N LEU A 47 2.22 -8.70 6.00
CA LEU A 47 3.43 -8.68 5.18
C LEU A 47 4.14 -7.32 5.20
N VAL A 48 3.41 -6.25 5.55
CA VAL A 48 3.94 -4.91 5.73
C VAL A 48 4.67 -4.85 7.09
N LYS A 49 5.96 -5.17 7.08
CA LYS A 49 6.83 -5.13 8.27
C LYS A 49 7.47 -3.77 8.52
#